data_AF-A0A7Y5KLH0-F1
#
_entry.id   AF-A0A7Y5KLH0-F1
#
_cell.length_a   1.000
_cell.length_b   1.000
_cell.length_c   1.000
_cell.angle_alpha   90.00
_cell.angle_beta   90.00
_cell.angle_gamma   90.00
#
_symmetry.space_group_name_H-M   'P 1'
#
loop_
_entity.id
_entity.type
_entity.pdbx_description
1 polymer ?
#
loop_
_entity_poly.entity_id
_entity_poly.type
_entity_poly.pdbx_seq_one_letter_code
_entity_poly.pdbx_strand_id
1 'polypeptide(L)'
;MSVVHRARRAPLRVVLATLVAACLAALTVAPAHAAAFRFWGFYQLTNGAWTFAQKGSDQTVPKDGSVDGWRFAVADEASTRFPRAVLTFDQICATTPAETGKTRVGVVVDFGRPADSADNATPPQPKAVCAVVATDATSTAVLAAAGEVRTEKGLVCGVAGYPAKECGAPVKSVSPEAKAADQPVTIAAPAATPSATPTAGDTNAGAATTAASSGTNAAAYVVAALVLLALIAYVLFRSRSRARRDA
;
A
#
# COMPACT_ATOMS: atom_id res chain seq x y z
N MET A 1 56.28 -45.98 -34.90
CA MET A 1 55.82 -44.61 -35.18
C MET A 1 54.55 -44.34 -34.38
N SER A 2 54.57 -43.30 -33.57
CA SER A 2 53.63 -43.02 -32.48
C SER A 2 52.22 -42.69 -32.95
N VAL A 3 51.23 -43.40 -32.43
CA VAL A 3 49.81 -43.06 -32.61
C VAL A 3 49.48 -41.93 -31.63
N VAL A 4 49.26 -40.74 -32.18
CA VAL A 4 48.82 -39.56 -31.42
C VAL A 4 47.39 -39.78 -30.96
N HIS A 5 47.19 -40.04 -29.66
CA HIS A 5 45.86 -39.97 -29.06
C HIS A 5 45.36 -38.52 -29.10
N ARG A 6 44.49 -38.23 -30.08
CA ARG A 6 43.72 -36.99 -30.12
C ARG A 6 42.77 -37.01 -28.92
N ALA A 7 43.20 -36.40 -27.82
CA ALA A 7 42.43 -36.28 -26.60
C ALA A 7 41.04 -35.74 -26.94
N ARG A 8 40.01 -36.54 -26.64
CA ARG A 8 38.59 -36.19 -26.75
C ARG A 8 38.30 -35.01 -25.82
N ARG A 9 38.55 -33.78 -26.26
CA ARG A 9 38.24 -32.53 -25.52
C ARG A 9 36.79 -32.07 -25.70
N ALA A 10 35.98 -32.83 -26.44
CA ALA A 10 34.58 -32.50 -26.76
C ALA A 10 33.50 -32.91 -25.71
N PRO A 11 33.68 -33.87 -24.78
CA PRO A 11 32.56 -34.27 -23.91
C PRO A 11 32.39 -33.32 -22.71
N LEU A 12 33.46 -32.68 -22.23
CA LEU A 12 33.40 -31.87 -21.01
C LEU A 12 32.59 -30.57 -21.21
N ARG A 13 32.68 -29.96 -22.39
CA ARG A 13 31.93 -28.72 -22.71
C ARG A 13 30.44 -28.97 -22.84
N VAL A 14 30.05 -30.11 -23.42
CA VAL A 14 28.64 -30.51 -23.54
C VAL A 14 28.08 -30.88 -22.17
N VAL A 15 28.81 -31.66 -21.37
CA VAL A 15 28.40 -32.03 -20.00
C VAL A 15 28.27 -30.81 -19.09
N LEU A 16 29.20 -29.85 -19.18
CA LEU A 16 29.12 -28.61 -18.42
C LEU A 16 27.95 -27.73 -18.87
N ALA A 17 27.69 -27.63 -20.18
CA ALA A 17 26.55 -26.89 -20.70
C ALA A 17 25.21 -27.51 -20.26
N THR A 18 25.11 -28.85 -20.25
CA THR A 18 23.91 -29.55 -19.77
C THR A 18 23.73 -29.41 -18.25
N LEU A 19 24.82 -29.44 -17.47
CA LEU A 19 24.76 -29.19 -16.03
C LEU A 19 24.34 -27.76 -15.71
N VAL A 20 24.87 -26.78 -16.45
CA VAL A 20 24.47 -25.37 -16.30
C VAL A 20 23.01 -25.18 -16.69
N ALA A 21 22.55 -25.78 -17.80
CA ALA A 21 21.15 -25.73 -18.20
C ALA A 21 20.22 -26.41 -17.18
N ALA A 22 20.62 -27.55 -16.62
CA ALA A 22 19.88 -28.25 -15.56
C ALA A 22 19.83 -27.44 -14.26
N CYS A 23 20.95 -26.81 -13.86
CA CYS A 23 20.98 -25.90 -12.71
C CYS A 23 20.11 -24.65 -12.95
N LEU A 24 20.11 -24.08 -14.16
CA LEU A 24 19.25 -22.95 -14.52
C LEU A 24 17.76 -23.34 -14.56
N ALA A 25 17.44 -24.56 -15.01
CA ALA A 25 16.08 -25.09 -14.96
C ALA A 25 15.63 -25.39 -13.53
N ALA A 26 16.54 -25.77 -12.63
CA ALA A 26 16.26 -25.95 -11.20
C ALA A 26 16.17 -24.61 -10.43
N LEU A 27 16.62 -23.51 -11.04
CA LEU A 27 16.51 -22.13 -10.52
C LEU A 27 15.18 -21.48 -10.94
N THR A 28 14.15 -22.22 -11.32
CA THR A 28 12.79 -21.68 -11.32
C THR A 28 12.44 -21.30 -9.89
N VAL A 29 12.67 -20.03 -9.56
CA VAL A 29 12.17 -19.40 -8.35
C VAL A 29 10.66 -19.57 -8.42
N ALA A 30 10.11 -20.53 -7.67
CA ALA A 30 8.68 -20.55 -7.42
C ALA A 30 8.30 -19.12 -7.00
N PRO A 31 7.25 -18.52 -7.58
CA PRO A 31 6.89 -17.15 -7.23
C PRO A 31 6.79 -17.10 -5.71
N ALA A 32 7.59 -16.24 -5.08
CA ALA A 32 7.42 -15.97 -3.67
C ALA A 32 5.96 -15.49 -3.53
N HIS A 33 5.09 -16.33 -2.97
CA HIS A 33 3.73 -15.93 -2.70
C HIS A 33 3.84 -14.71 -1.78
N ALA A 34 3.52 -13.53 -2.30
CA ALA A 34 3.43 -12.33 -1.49
C ALA A 34 2.50 -12.66 -0.32
N ALA A 35 3.02 -12.57 0.90
CA ALA A 35 2.22 -12.83 2.07
C ALA A 35 1.12 -11.77 2.11
N ALA A 36 -0.13 -12.19 1.94
CA ALA A 36 -1.25 -11.33 2.23
C ALA A 36 -1.42 -11.22 3.74
N PHE A 37 -1.82 -10.07 4.21
CA PHE A 37 -2.06 -9.80 5.63
C PHE A 37 -3.48 -9.31 5.81
N ARG A 38 -4.07 -9.62 6.95
CA ARG A 38 -5.33 -9.05 7.40
C ARG A 38 -5.06 -7.95 8.41
N PHE A 39 -5.36 -6.70 8.05
CA PHE A 39 -5.00 -5.54 8.85
C PHE A 39 -5.87 -4.32 8.56
N TRP A 40 -5.76 -3.30 9.42
CA TRP A 40 -6.27 -1.96 9.16
C TRP A 40 -5.28 -1.17 8.30
N GLY A 41 -5.64 -0.91 7.05
CA GLY A 41 -4.90 0.03 6.21
C GLY A 41 -5.24 1.48 6.59
N PHE A 42 -4.23 2.35 6.51
CA PHE A 42 -4.33 3.78 6.79
C PHE A 42 -4.12 4.58 5.49
N TYR A 43 -5.04 5.51 5.24
CA TYR A 43 -5.15 6.26 4.00
C TYR A 43 -5.40 7.72 4.28
N GLN A 44 -5.01 8.56 3.32
CA GLN A 44 -5.32 9.99 3.35
C GLN A 44 -6.03 10.38 2.07
N LEU A 45 -7.05 11.21 2.19
CA LEU A 45 -7.77 11.72 1.03
C LEU A 45 -6.99 12.88 0.41
N THR A 46 -6.59 12.71 -0.84
CA THR A 46 -5.91 13.75 -1.63
C THR A 46 -6.67 13.95 -2.93
N ASN A 47 -7.09 15.18 -3.22
CA ASN A 47 -7.84 15.52 -4.45
C ASN A 47 -9.07 14.62 -4.69
N GLY A 48 -9.80 14.28 -3.62
CA GLY A 48 -10.99 13.42 -3.71
C GLY A 48 -10.71 11.94 -3.94
N ALA A 49 -9.45 11.50 -3.86
CA ALA A 49 -9.06 10.10 -4.01
C ALA A 49 -8.26 9.61 -2.80
N TRP A 50 -8.46 8.35 -2.43
CA TRP A 50 -7.68 7.72 -1.38
C TRP A 50 -6.24 7.48 -1.84
N THR A 51 -5.31 7.81 -0.96
CA THR A 51 -3.89 7.52 -1.14
C THR A 51 -3.41 6.73 0.06
N PHE A 52 -2.60 5.69 -0.16
CA PHE A 52 -2.00 4.94 0.94
C PHE A 52 -1.04 5.85 1.70
N ALA A 53 -1.14 5.88 3.03
CA ALA A 53 -0.31 6.75 3.85
C ALA A 53 1.17 6.33 3.75
N GLN A 54 2.05 7.31 3.53
CA GLN A 54 3.49 7.07 3.38
C GLN A 54 4.21 6.93 4.74
N LYS A 55 3.53 7.29 5.83
CA LYS A 55 4.02 7.19 7.21
C LYS A 55 2.99 6.45 8.05
N GLY A 56 3.46 5.83 9.13
CA GLY A 56 2.57 5.25 10.14
C GLY A 56 1.63 6.31 10.73
N SER A 57 0.43 5.88 11.14
CA SER A 57 -0.57 6.78 11.74
C SER A 57 -0.13 7.35 13.09
N ASP A 58 0.80 6.70 13.76
CA ASP A 58 1.45 7.14 15.00
C ASP A 58 2.50 8.24 14.77
N GLN A 59 2.93 8.45 13.53
CA GLN A 59 3.93 9.44 13.12
C GLN A 59 3.35 10.51 12.19
N THR A 60 2.05 10.44 11.93
CA THR A 60 1.33 11.36 11.04
C THR A 60 0.53 12.33 11.90
N VAL A 61 0.80 13.63 11.77
CA VAL A 61 0.00 14.70 12.36
C VAL A 61 -0.83 15.33 11.23
N PRO A 62 -2.14 15.04 11.13
CA PRO A 62 -3.00 15.58 10.09
C PRO A 62 -3.23 17.10 10.27
N LYS A 63 -3.47 17.79 9.15
CA LYS A 63 -3.80 19.22 9.13
C LYS A 63 -5.30 19.44 9.34
N ASP A 64 -5.70 20.63 9.78
CA ASP A 64 -7.12 21.02 9.79
C ASP A 64 -7.68 20.92 8.36
N GLY A 65 -8.89 20.38 8.24
CA GLY A 65 -9.50 20.19 6.92
C GLY A 65 -9.10 18.89 6.21
N SER A 66 -8.23 18.06 6.79
CA SER A 66 -7.85 16.79 6.18
C SER A 66 -8.87 15.67 6.44
N VAL A 67 -8.78 14.60 5.66
CA VAL A 67 -9.58 13.38 5.86
C VAL A 67 -8.68 12.16 5.91
N ASP A 68 -8.73 11.47 7.03
CA ASP A 68 -8.07 10.20 7.28
C ASP A 68 -9.05 9.05 7.02
N GLY A 69 -8.57 8.02 6.34
CA GLY A 69 -9.34 6.84 5.95
C GLY A 69 -8.75 5.56 6.54
N TRP A 70 -9.63 4.67 6.97
CA TRP A 70 -9.27 3.40 7.60
C TRP A 70 -10.05 2.27 6.95
N ARG A 71 -9.37 1.23 6.49
CA ARG A 71 -10.00 0.06 5.86
C ARG A 71 -9.45 -1.23 6.44
N PHE A 72 -10.30 -2.02 7.07
CA PHE A 72 -9.94 -3.38 7.44
C PHE A 72 -10.11 -4.31 6.22
N ALA A 73 -9.04 -4.98 5.82
CA ALA A 73 -9.07 -5.87 4.67
C ALA A 73 -7.96 -6.93 4.72
N VAL A 74 -8.08 -7.93 3.84
CA VAL A 74 -6.95 -8.75 3.43
C VAL A 74 -6.30 -8.10 2.20
N ALA A 75 -5.01 -7.76 2.31
CA ALA A 75 -4.26 -7.14 1.22
C ALA A 75 -2.81 -7.64 1.19
N ASP A 76 -2.21 -7.60 0.00
CA ASP A 76 -0.78 -7.73 -0.23
C ASP A 76 -0.26 -6.49 -0.99
N GLU A 77 1.04 -6.48 -1.32
CA GLU A 77 1.68 -5.36 -2.02
C GLU A 77 1.05 -5.02 -3.39
N ALA A 78 0.38 -5.98 -4.03
CA ALA A 78 -0.25 -5.81 -5.33
C ALA A 78 -1.77 -5.56 -5.26
N SER A 79 -2.37 -5.65 -4.07
CA SER A 79 -3.83 -5.65 -3.88
C SER A 79 -4.31 -4.72 -2.76
N THR A 80 -3.79 -3.49 -2.73
CA THR A 80 -4.25 -2.44 -1.81
C THR A 80 -5.77 -2.29 -1.82
N ARG A 81 -6.38 -2.25 -0.63
CA ARG A 81 -7.83 -2.11 -0.44
C ARG A 81 -8.15 -0.77 0.19
N PHE A 82 -8.61 0.18 -0.61
CA PHE A 82 -9.01 1.51 -0.14
C PHE A 82 -10.35 1.47 0.60
N PRO A 83 -10.65 2.46 1.47
CA PRO A 83 -12.00 2.63 1.99
C PRO A 83 -13.01 2.75 0.83
N ARG A 84 -14.13 2.04 0.92
CA ARG A 84 -15.10 1.91 -0.17
C ARG A 84 -16.02 3.13 -0.33
N ALA A 85 -16.00 4.03 0.64
CA ALA A 85 -16.69 5.31 0.59
C ALA A 85 -15.66 6.44 0.50
N VAL A 86 -16.00 7.50 -0.23
CA VAL A 86 -15.24 8.74 -0.30
C VAL A 86 -16.13 9.87 0.20
N LEU A 87 -15.69 10.54 1.25
CA LEU A 87 -16.35 11.73 1.80
C LEU A 87 -15.32 12.82 1.97
N THR A 88 -15.64 14.04 1.54
CA THR A 88 -14.79 15.21 1.73
C THR A 88 -14.87 15.71 3.17
N PHE A 89 -13.91 16.56 3.55
CA PHE A 89 -13.94 17.21 4.85
C PHE A 89 -15.25 17.97 5.07
N ASP A 90 -15.70 18.74 4.07
CA ASP A 90 -16.95 19.50 4.17
C ASP A 90 -18.17 18.59 4.38
N GLN A 91 -18.21 17.41 3.76
CA GLN A 91 -19.29 16.45 3.98
C GLN A 91 -19.30 15.87 5.40
N ILE A 92 -18.13 15.70 6.03
CA ILE A 92 -17.99 15.08 7.36
C ILE A 92 -18.10 16.11 8.49
N CYS A 93 -17.54 17.30 8.28
CA CYS A 93 -17.28 18.30 9.31
C CYS A 93 -18.07 19.60 9.12
N ALA A 94 -19.02 19.68 8.17
CA ALA A 94 -19.79 20.90 7.87
C ALA A 94 -20.38 21.61 9.11
N THR A 95 -20.80 20.83 10.10
CA THR A 95 -21.48 21.35 11.31
C THR A 95 -20.55 21.42 12.52
N THR A 96 -19.26 21.13 12.34
CA THR A 96 -18.27 21.15 13.42
C THR A 96 -17.50 22.47 13.37
N PRO A 97 -17.73 23.37 14.33
CA PRO A 97 -17.04 24.65 14.38
C PRO A 97 -15.54 24.45 14.63
N ALA A 98 -14.73 25.38 14.11
CA ALA A 98 -13.32 25.43 14.46
C ALA A 98 -13.16 25.89 15.92
N GLU A 99 -12.17 25.31 16.62
CA GLU A 99 -11.84 25.65 18.00
C GLU A 99 -10.38 26.08 18.09
N THR A 100 -10.10 27.13 18.86
CA THR A 100 -8.73 27.62 19.05
C THR A 100 -7.83 26.56 19.68
N GLY A 101 -6.66 26.32 19.09
CA GLY A 101 -5.72 25.30 19.57
C GLY A 101 -6.16 23.86 19.28
N LYS A 102 -7.15 23.68 18.41
CA LYS A 102 -7.61 22.38 17.94
C LYS A 102 -7.55 22.27 16.42
N THR A 103 -7.53 21.02 15.97
CA THR A 103 -7.58 20.63 14.57
C THR A 103 -8.81 19.74 14.36
N ARG A 104 -9.54 19.98 13.27
CA ARG A 104 -10.63 19.14 12.79
C ARG A 104 -10.13 18.23 11.69
N VAL A 105 -10.43 16.94 11.83
CA VAL A 105 -10.07 15.93 10.85
C VAL A 105 -11.29 15.06 10.57
N GLY A 106 -11.66 14.93 9.31
CA GLY A 106 -12.66 13.95 8.91
C GLY A 106 -12.08 12.55 9.03
N VAL A 107 -12.80 11.62 9.64
CA VAL A 107 -12.36 10.23 9.78
C VAL A 107 -13.38 9.33 9.12
N VAL A 108 -12.96 8.55 8.12
CA VAL A 108 -13.78 7.52 7.47
C VAL A 108 -13.28 6.15 7.91
N VAL A 109 -14.15 5.36 8.54
CA VAL A 109 -13.85 4.01 9.00
C VAL A 109 -14.69 3.01 8.22
N ASP A 110 -14.02 2.15 7.47
CA ASP A 110 -14.60 1.06 6.71
C ASP A 110 -14.15 -0.30 7.30
N PHE A 111 -15.06 -0.96 7.99
CA PHE A 111 -14.79 -2.16 8.79
C PHE A 111 -14.55 -3.45 8.01
N GLY A 112 -14.53 -3.44 6.69
CA GLY A 112 -14.36 -4.68 5.94
C GLY A 112 -15.63 -5.15 5.25
N ARG A 113 -15.49 -6.28 4.57
CA ARG A 113 -16.56 -7.19 4.17
C ARG A 113 -16.45 -8.43 5.05
N PRO A 114 -17.48 -9.29 5.08
CA PRO A 114 -17.36 -10.59 5.72
C PRO A 114 -16.12 -11.37 5.27
N ALA A 115 -15.83 -11.39 3.96
CA ALA A 115 -14.67 -12.06 3.39
C ALA A 115 -13.31 -11.52 3.87
N ASP A 116 -13.28 -10.33 4.49
CA ASP A 116 -12.06 -9.74 5.01
C ASP A 116 -11.73 -10.23 6.44
N SER A 117 -12.66 -10.87 7.16
CA SER A 117 -12.42 -11.43 8.50
C SER A 117 -11.97 -12.89 8.46
N ALA A 118 -11.41 -13.40 9.56
CA ALA A 118 -10.96 -14.79 9.65
C ALA A 118 -12.12 -15.81 9.61
N ASP A 119 -13.27 -15.40 10.13
CA ASP A 119 -14.44 -16.22 10.44
C ASP A 119 -15.67 -15.86 9.60
N ASN A 120 -15.51 -14.96 8.62
CA ASN A 120 -16.62 -14.37 7.85
C ASN A 120 -17.67 -13.67 8.73
N ALA A 121 -17.29 -13.16 9.90
CA ALA A 121 -18.13 -12.32 10.72
C ALA A 121 -18.65 -11.11 9.94
N THR A 122 -19.90 -10.73 10.21
CA THR A 122 -20.47 -9.51 9.62
C THR A 122 -19.81 -8.29 10.26
N PRO A 123 -19.11 -7.43 9.48
CA PRO A 123 -18.48 -6.24 10.02
C PRO A 123 -19.54 -5.20 10.40
N PRO A 124 -19.23 -4.28 11.35
CA PRO A 124 -20.05 -3.11 11.58
C PRO A 124 -20.25 -2.28 10.31
N GLN A 125 -21.31 -1.47 10.29
CA GLN A 125 -21.54 -0.53 9.19
C GLN A 125 -20.39 0.49 9.12
N PRO A 126 -19.91 0.83 7.89
CA PRO A 126 -18.92 1.87 7.73
C PRO A 126 -19.48 3.21 8.22
N LYS A 127 -18.62 4.05 8.78
CA LYS A 127 -19.04 5.33 9.37
C LYS A 127 -18.02 6.43 9.13
N ALA A 128 -18.49 7.67 9.23
CA ALA A 128 -17.64 8.85 9.22
C ALA A 128 -17.89 9.67 10.49
N VAL A 129 -16.86 10.36 10.99
CA VAL A 129 -16.96 11.25 12.14
C VAL A 129 -15.99 12.42 11.97
N CYS A 130 -16.37 13.61 12.43
CA CYS A 130 -15.46 14.73 12.54
C CYS A 130 -14.74 14.69 13.90
N ALA A 131 -13.43 14.49 13.90
CA ALA A 131 -12.61 14.51 15.10
C ALA A 131 -12.14 15.95 15.37
N VAL A 132 -12.32 16.43 16.61
CA VAL A 132 -11.72 17.69 17.09
C VAL A 132 -10.65 17.35 18.12
N VAL A 133 -9.38 17.56 17.77
CA VAL A 133 -8.23 17.07 18.54
C VAL A 133 -7.20 18.17 18.77
N ALA A 134 -6.22 17.93 19.65
CA ALA A 134 -5.08 18.83 19.79
C ALA A 134 -4.31 18.96 18.46
N THR A 135 -3.68 20.11 18.22
CA THR A 135 -3.01 20.40 16.94
C THR A 135 -1.81 19.52 16.63
N ASP A 136 -1.25 18.86 17.65
CA ASP A 136 -0.13 17.91 17.56
C ASP A 136 -0.60 16.44 17.65
N ALA A 137 -1.91 16.19 17.67
CA ALA A 137 -2.46 14.84 17.75
C ALA A 137 -2.10 14.03 16.50
N THR A 138 -1.73 12.77 16.70
CA THR A 138 -1.42 11.84 15.61
C THR A 138 -2.71 11.28 14.99
N SER A 139 -2.63 10.75 13.77
CA SER A 139 -3.77 10.07 13.12
C SER A 139 -4.30 8.88 13.92
N THR A 140 -3.44 8.21 14.72
CA THR A 140 -3.91 7.19 15.68
C THR A 140 -4.77 7.80 16.79
N ALA A 141 -4.41 8.96 17.32
CA ALA A 141 -5.23 9.67 18.31
C ALA A 141 -6.53 10.23 17.70
N VAL A 142 -6.47 10.69 16.44
CA VAL A 142 -7.64 11.12 15.66
C VAL A 142 -8.64 9.98 15.47
N LEU A 143 -8.16 8.77 15.16
CA LEU A 143 -9.01 7.58 15.00
C LEU A 143 -9.84 7.26 16.24
N ALA A 144 -9.36 7.63 17.44
CA ALA A 144 -10.10 7.42 18.69
C ALA A 144 -11.46 8.14 18.73
N ALA A 145 -11.67 9.18 17.91
CA ALA A 145 -13.00 9.80 17.75
C ALA A 145 -14.03 8.84 17.13
N ALA A 146 -13.58 7.79 16.41
CA ALA A 146 -14.43 6.76 15.84
C ALA A 146 -14.68 5.58 16.80
N GLY A 147 -14.13 5.59 18.01
CA GLY A 147 -14.31 4.56 19.03
C GLY A 147 -12.98 4.05 19.58
N GLU A 148 -13.05 3.13 20.55
CA GLU A 148 -11.86 2.57 21.19
C GLU A 148 -10.91 1.96 20.16
N VAL A 149 -9.63 2.33 20.24
CA VAL A 149 -8.58 1.88 19.34
C VAL A 149 -7.64 0.95 20.10
N ARG A 150 -7.50 -0.28 19.60
CA ARG A 150 -6.50 -1.24 20.08
C ARG A 150 -5.29 -1.18 19.16
N THR A 151 -4.11 -0.97 19.73
CA THR A 151 -2.84 -0.96 18.99
C THR A 151 -1.84 -1.96 19.54
N GLU A 152 -0.99 -2.50 18.68
CA GLU A 152 0.11 -3.39 19.06
C GLU A 152 1.24 -3.24 18.04
N LYS A 153 2.49 -3.06 18.49
CA LYS A 153 3.68 -2.99 17.62
C LYS A 153 3.55 -1.99 16.45
N GLY A 154 2.92 -0.84 16.71
CA GLY A 154 2.72 0.21 15.70
C GLY A 154 1.58 -0.04 14.71
N LEU A 155 0.81 -1.13 14.87
CA LEU A 155 -0.38 -1.42 14.07
C LEU A 155 -1.65 -1.05 14.84
N VAL A 156 -2.66 -0.55 14.11
CA VAL A 156 -4.04 -0.54 14.58
C VAL A 156 -4.60 -1.94 14.41
N CYS A 157 -4.95 -2.57 15.53
CA CYS A 157 -5.44 -3.94 15.59
C CYS A 157 -6.97 -4.01 15.69
N GLY A 158 -7.61 -2.96 16.20
CA GLY A 158 -9.06 -2.91 16.34
C GLY A 158 -9.56 -1.49 16.52
N VAL A 159 -10.77 -1.24 16.02
CA VAL A 159 -11.49 0.04 16.12
C VAL A 159 -12.92 -0.29 16.55
N ALA A 160 -13.42 0.37 17.60
CA ALA A 160 -14.77 0.15 18.12
C ALA A 160 -15.09 -1.35 18.35
N GLY A 161 -14.11 -2.11 18.86
CA GLY A 161 -14.25 -3.55 19.12
C GLY A 161 -14.09 -4.47 17.90
N TYR A 162 -13.79 -3.95 16.70
CA TYR A 162 -13.64 -4.75 15.48
C TYR A 162 -12.24 -4.63 14.83
N PRO A 163 -11.63 -5.76 14.39
CA PRO A 163 -11.98 -7.11 14.81
C PRO A 163 -11.73 -7.26 16.31
N ALA A 164 -12.50 -8.15 16.96
CA ALA A 164 -12.41 -8.36 18.40
C ALA A 164 -11.04 -8.97 18.80
N LYS A 165 -10.42 -9.73 17.89
CA LYS A 165 -9.14 -10.40 18.06
C LYS A 165 -8.28 -10.15 16.84
N GLU A 166 -7.03 -10.61 16.89
CA GLU A 166 -6.02 -10.46 15.83
C GLU A 166 -5.42 -9.05 15.70
N CYS A 167 -4.24 -9.01 15.08
CA CYS A 167 -3.52 -7.79 14.72
C CYS A 167 -2.50 -8.10 13.62
N GLY A 168 -2.84 -7.85 12.35
CA GLY A 168 -1.91 -8.06 11.24
C GLY A 168 -1.61 -9.54 10.94
N ALA A 169 -2.61 -10.42 11.05
CA ALA A 169 -2.38 -11.86 10.86
C ALA A 169 -2.03 -12.19 9.39
N PRO A 170 -1.04 -13.05 9.13
CA PRO A 170 -0.75 -13.53 7.78
C PRO A 170 -1.88 -14.44 7.28
N VAL A 171 -2.23 -14.29 6.01
CA VAL A 171 -3.28 -15.05 5.32
C VAL A 171 -2.63 -15.97 4.29
N LYS A 172 -2.58 -17.27 4.60
CA LYS A 172 -1.90 -18.28 3.75
C LYS A 172 -2.54 -18.41 2.37
N SER A 173 -3.86 -18.31 2.30
CA SER A 173 -4.63 -18.37 1.07
C SER A 173 -5.76 -17.36 1.14
N VAL A 174 -5.72 -16.36 0.26
CA VAL A 174 -6.78 -15.35 0.16
C VAL A 174 -7.94 -15.95 -0.63
N SER A 175 -9.14 -15.93 -0.05
CA SER A 175 -10.33 -16.49 -0.68
C SER A 175 -10.73 -15.72 -1.95
N PRO A 176 -11.46 -16.34 -2.90
CA PRO A 176 -11.98 -15.63 -4.07
C PRO A 176 -12.83 -14.42 -3.71
N GLU A 177 -13.62 -14.48 -2.65
CA GLU A 177 -14.50 -13.39 -2.19
C GLU A 177 -13.67 -12.21 -1.64
N ALA A 178 -12.58 -12.52 -0.92
CA ALA A 178 -11.65 -11.49 -0.45
C ALA A 178 -10.93 -10.83 -1.63
N LYS A 179 -10.57 -11.60 -2.67
CA LYS A 179 -9.97 -11.06 -3.92
C LYS A 179 -10.95 -10.27 -4.77
N ALA A 180 -12.25 -10.56 -4.70
CA ALA A 180 -13.26 -9.91 -5.52
C ALA A 180 -13.19 -8.39 -5.41
N ALA A 181 -13.53 -7.70 -6.50
CA ALA A 181 -13.55 -6.24 -6.55
C ALA A 181 -14.43 -5.67 -5.43
N ASP A 182 -13.96 -4.60 -4.80
CA ASP A 182 -14.77 -3.86 -3.84
C ASP A 182 -15.92 -3.16 -4.56
N GLN A 183 -17.10 -3.21 -3.94
CA GLN A 183 -18.24 -2.41 -4.36
C GLN A 183 -18.31 -1.15 -3.51
N PRO A 184 -18.62 0.02 -4.10
CA PRO A 184 -18.81 1.25 -3.35
C PRO A 184 -19.86 1.09 -2.27
N VAL A 185 -19.66 1.77 -1.14
CA VAL A 185 -20.65 1.85 -0.06
C VAL A 185 -20.97 3.30 0.21
N THR A 186 -22.20 3.55 0.65
CA THR A 186 -22.64 4.88 1.06
C THR A 186 -22.56 4.99 2.57
N ILE A 187 -21.92 6.03 3.06
CA ILE A 187 -21.96 6.43 4.46
C ILE A 187 -22.84 7.67 4.52
N ALA A 188 -23.87 7.65 5.37
CA ALA A 188 -24.63 8.85 5.63
C ALA A 188 -23.71 9.89 6.30
N ALA A 189 -23.74 11.13 5.81
CA ALA A 189 -23.05 12.22 6.47
C ALA A 189 -23.51 12.30 7.94
N PRO A 190 -22.60 12.59 8.90
CA PRO A 190 -22.99 12.75 10.30
C PRO A 190 -24.13 13.77 10.41
N ALA A 191 -25.22 13.37 11.05
CA ALA A 191 -26.35 14.27 11.25
C ALA A 191 -25.93 15.42 12.18
N ALA A 192 -26.32 16.65 11.82
CA ALA A 192 -26.16 17.81 12.68
C ALA A 192 -26.89 17.57 14.01
N THR A 193 -26.21 17.66 15.14
CA THR A 193 -26.89 17.89 16.42
C THR A 193 -27.43 19.33 16.38
N PRO A 194 -28.74 19.58 16.58
CA PRO A 194 -29.28 20.94 16.48
C PRO A 194 -28.77 21.79 17.63
N SER A 195 -27.75 22.60 17.37
CA SER A 195 -27.29 23.70 18.24
C SER A 195 -27.34 25.00 17.45
N ALA A 196 -27.89 26.02 18.11
CA ALA A 196 -28.39 27.27 17.54
C ALA A 196 -27.37 28.07 16.70
N THR A 197 -27.90 28.66 15.63
CA THR A 197 -27.25 29.56 14.67
C THR A 197 -26.68 30.82 15.34
N PRO A 198 -25.56 31.36 14.81
CA PRO A 198 -25.67 32.68 14.20
C PRO A 198 -24.97 32.85 12.84
N THR A 199 -25.65 33.71 12.07
CA THR A 199 -25.46 34.39 10.79
C THR A 199 -24.04 34.78 10.32
N ALA A 200 -23.79 34.42 9.06
CA ALA A 200 -23.14 35.09 7.92
C ALA A 200 -21.92 36.01 8.08
N GLY A 201 -20.94 35.79 7.20
CA GLY A 201 -19.97 36.77 6.73
C GLY A 201 -19.32 36.30 5.41
N ASP A 202 -19.78 36.87 4.30
CA ASP A 202 -19.18 36.73 2.96
C ASP A 202 -17.77 37.35 2.90
N THR A 203 -16.85 36.76 2.12
CA THR A 203 -16.00 37.51 1.17
C THR A 203 -15.25 36.59 0.19
N ASN A 204 -15.05 37.14 -1.00
CA ASN A 204 -14.63 36.52 -2.25
C ASN A 204 -13.11 36.32 -2.46
N ALA A 205 -12.84 35.45 -3.44
CA ALA A 205 -11.81 35.51 -4.50
C ALA A 205 -10.38 34.97 -4.26
N GLY A 206 -9.95 34.15 -5.24
CA GLY A 206 -8.56 33.82 -5.48
C GLY A 206 -8.37 32.63 -6.43
N ALA A 207 -8.59 32.83 -7.73
CA ALA A 207 -8.22 31.87 -8.77
C ALA A 207 -6.69 31.83 -8.94
N ALA A 208 -6.10 30.64 -9.02
CA ALA A 208 -4.76 30.45 -9.56
C ALA A 208 -4.65 29.12 -10.32
N THR A 209 -4.01 29.24 -11.47
CA THR A 209 -3.85 28.31 -12.59
C THR A 209 -3.00 27.08 -12.32
N THR A 210 -3.32 26.05 -13.11
CA THR A 210 -2.69 24.75 -13.30
C THR A 210 -1.20 24.80 -13.65
N ALA A 211 -0.40 23.93 -13.03
CA ALA A 211 0.84 23.42 -13.62
C ALA A 211 0.96 21.93 -13.27
N ALA A 212 0.83 21.07 -14.27
CA ALA A 212 1.07 19.64 -14.19
C ALA A 212 2.58 19.36 -14.29
N SER A 213 3.10 18.47 -13.44
CA SER A 213 4.42 17.87 -13.63
C SER A 213 4.32 16.35 -13.52
N SER A 214 4.48 15.71 -14.66
CA SER A 214 4.53 14.26 -14.85
C SER A 214 5.94 13.76 -14.51
N GLY A 215 6.08 13.02 -13.40
CA GLY A 215 7.33 12.37 -13.02
C GLY A 215 7.32 10.89 -13.41
N THR A 216 8.03 10.52 -14.47
CA THR A 216 8.23 9.12 -14.89
C THR A 216 9.51 8.57 -14.27
N ASN A 217 9.41 7.50 -13.50
CA ASN A 217 10.56 6.81 -12.88
C ASN A 217 11.28 5.93 -13.90
N ALA A 218 12.28 6.49 -14.60
CA ALA A 218 13.11 5.78 -15.59
C ALA A 218 14.50 5.36 -15.06
N ALA A 219 14.67 5.19 -13.74
CA ALA A 219 15.98 4.88 -13.15
C ALA A 219 16.27 3.36 -13.02
N ALA A 220 15.29 2.48 -13.13
CA ALA A 220 15.50 1.03 -12.94
C ALA A 220 16.01 0.31 -14.20
N TYR A 221 15.60 0.75 -15.39
CA TYR A 221 15.90 0.04 -16.65
C TYR A 221 17.32 0.30 -17.17
N VAL A 222 17.92 1.44 -16.83
CA VAL A 222 19.28 1.80 -17.26
C VAL A 222 20.33 0.94 -16.56
N VAL A 223 20.16 0.66 -15.26
CA VAL A 223 21.09 -0.16 -14.48
C VAL A 223 21.07 -1.61 -14.97
N ALA A 224 19.89 -2.16 -15.24
CA ALA A 224 19.74 -3.53 -15.76
C ALA A 224 20.37 -3.70 -17.16
N ALA A 225 20.19 -2.72 -18.05
CA ALA A 225 20.78 -2.76 -19.39
C ALA A 225 22.32 -2.66 -19.36
N LEU A 226 22.88 -1.82 -18.48
CA LEU A 226 24.33 -1.67 -18.34
C LEU A 226 25.00 -2.93 -17.78
N VAL A 227 24.38 -3.61 -16.82
CA VAL A 227 24.88 -4.89 -16.30
C VAL A 227 24.86 -5.98 -17.37
N LEU A 228 23.81 -6.04 -18.19
CA LEU A 228 23.70 -7.01 -19.27
C LEU A 228 24.77 -6.79 -20.35
N LEU A 229 25.01 -5.53 -20.73
CA LEU A 229 26.04 -5.17 -21.72
C LEU A 229 27.45 -5.47 -21.21
N ALA A 230 27.73 -5.22 -19.93
CA ALA A 230 29.01 -5.55 -19.31
C ALA A 230 29.27 -7.07 -19.28
N LEU A 231 28.24 -7.88 -19.01
CA LEU A 231 28.34 -9.34 -19.04
C LEU A 231 28.60 -9.87 -20.45
N ILE A 232 27.91 -9.33 -21.46
CA ILE A 232 28.13 -9.70 -22.87
C ILE A 232 29.55 -9.34 -23.30
N ALA A 233 30.02 -8.14 -22.98
CA ALA A 233 31.38 -7.70 -23.29
C ALA A 233 32.44 -8.59 -22.62
N TYR A 234 32.24 -8.96 -21.36
CA TYR A 234 33.14 -9.84 -20.62
C TYR A 234 33.25 -11.24 -21.27
N VAL A 235 32.13 -11.82 -21.70
CA VAL A 235 32.10 -13.13 -22.37
C VAL A 235 32.80 -13.08 -23.72
N LEU A 236 32.58 -12.02 -24.52
CA LEU A 236 33.23 -11.83 -25.82
C LEU A 236 34.73 -11.58 -25.69
N PHE A 237 35.17 -10.84 -24.66
CA PHE A 237 36.59 -10.63 -24.41
C PHE A 237 37.29 -11.91 -23.95
N ARG A 238 36.60 -12.71 -23.14
CA ARG A 238 37.13 -13.99 -22.64
C ARG A 238 37.16 -15.09 -23.71
N SER A 239 36.25 -15.05 -24.69
CA SER A 239 36.30 -15.96 -25.84
C SER A 239 37.43 -15.61 -26.81
N ARG A 240 37.67 -14.31 -27.04
CA ARG A 240 38.78 -13.81 -27.88
C ARG A 240 40.16 -14.03 -27.25
N SER A 241 40.30 -13.86 -25.94
CA SER A 241 41.57 -14.12 -25.25
C SER A 241 41.93 -15.61 -25.20
N ARG A 242 40.94 -16.50 -25.24
CA ARG A 242 41.17 -17.95 -25.43
C ARG A 242 41.60 -18.28 -26.86
N ALA A 243 40.96 -17.69 -27.87
CA ALA A 243 41.33 -17.91 -29.27
C ALA A 243 42.75 -17.42 -29.62
N ARG A 244 43.24 -16.36 -28.95
CA ARG A 244 44.61 -15.85 -29.13
C ARG A 244 45.71 -16.62 -28.39
N ARG A 245 45.35 -17.53 -27.48
CA ARG A 245 46.33 -18.41 -26.80
C ARG A 245 46.51 -19.75 -27.51
N ASP A 246 45.66 -20.04 -28.50
CA ASP A 246 45.69 -21.26 -29.30
C ASP A 246 46.23 -21.01 -30.74
N ALA A 247 46.81 -19.83 -30.99
CA ALA A 247 47.54 -19.45 -32.21
C ALA A 247 48.99 -19.15 -31.85
#